data_AF-A0A1J3JE88-F1
#
_entry.id   AF-A0A1J3JE88-F1
#
_cell.length_a   1.000
_cell.length_b   1.000
_cell.length_c   1.000
_cell.angle_alpha   90.00
_cell.angle_beta   90.00
_cell.angle_gamma   90.00
#
_symmetry.space_group_name_H-M   'P 1'
#
loop_
_entity.id
_entity.type
_entity.pdbx_description
1 polymer ?
#
loop_
_entity_poly.entity_id
_entity_poly.type
_entity_poly.pdbx_seq_one_letter_code
_entity_poly.pdbx_strand_id
1 'polypeptide(L)'
;RFDNDRSVAAWIVYKALLQWRSFEAEKTNIFDRIVHQIRSSIEKSQDDTRELTYWLTTSSTLLYLLQSTLKFSNTNNAASRRNISSQATLFGRLAQGMQSSSMSLETSSGYSGVVGISNNQEMVEAKYPALLFKQHLAAYVEKTYGMIRDNLKKEINPLLNLCIHAPRPTRARNLRDVTKSIHLTTTTKQQASYVQWQNIINKLEHTLTCMAENHVPSMITRKLFHQVFSYINVQLFNSLLLRRECCS
;
A
#
# COMPACT_ATOMS: atom_id res chain seq x y z
N ARG A 1 15.87 -6.97 -10.31
CA ARG A 1 14.96 -7.03 -9.15
C ARG A 1 13.61 -7.63 -9.54
N PHE A 2 13.10 -7.27 -10.72
CA PHE A 2 11.88 -7.83 -11.30
C PHE A 2 12.19 -8.56 -12.60
N ASP A 3 11.38 -9.56 -12.92
CA ASP A 3 11.34 -10.27 -14.19
C ASP A 3 9.87 -10.41 -14.61
N ASN A 4 9.50 -9.90 -15.79
CA ASN A 4 8.11 -9.83 -16.28
C ASN A 4 7.11 -9.33 -15.23
N ASP A 5 7.36 -8.15 -14.64
CA ASP A 5 6.57 -7.52 -13.57
C ASP A 5 6.50 -8.30 -12.24
N ARG A 6 7.27 -9.38 -12.08
CA ARG A 6 7.25 -10.23 -10.88
C ARG A 6 8.51 -10.03 -10.06
N SER A 7 8.36 -9.94 -8.73
CA SER A 7 9.50 -9.90 -7.81
C SER A 7 10.26 -11.23 -7.86
N VAL A 8 11.50 -11.20 -8.35
CA VAL A 8 12.37 -12.38 -8.47
C VAL A 8 12.63 -12.99 -7.08
N ALA A 9 12.85 -12.14 -6.07
CA ALA A 9 13.08 -12.58 -4.70
C ALA A 9 11.87 -13.33 -4.13
N ALA A 10 10.64 -12.82 -4.35
CA ALA A 10 9.43 -13.49 -3.89
C ALA A 10 9.28 -14.88 -4.51
N TRP A 11 9.57 -15.00 -5.81
CA TRP A 11 9.49 -16.27 -6.54
C TRP A 11 10.55 -17.28 -6.10
N ILE A 12 11.80 -16.85 -5.90
CA ILE A 12 12.86 -17.73 -5.41
C ILE A 12 12.50 -18.28 -4.03
N VAL A 13 12.08 -17.41 -3.10
CA VAL A 13 11.67 -17.82 -1.76
C VAL A 13 10.48 -18.78 -1.84
N TYR A 14 9.46 -18.46 -2.63
CA TYR A 14 8.30 -19.31 -2.81
C TYR A 14 8.66 -20.70 -3.36
N LYS A 15 9.47 -20.76 -4.42
CA LYS A 15 9.92 -22.02 -5.04
C LYS A 15 10.77 -22.85 -4.07
N ALA A 16 11.66 -22.22 -3.30
CA ALA A 16 12.45 -22.90 -2.29
C ALA A 16 11.58 -23.51 -1.18
N LEU A 17 10.59 -22.76 -0.67
CA LEU A 17 9.67 -23.25 0.35
C LEU A 17 8.83 -24.43 -0.14
N LEU A 18 8.42 -24.41 -1.41
CA LEU A 18 7.69 -25.50 -2.04
C LEU A 18 8.58 -26.75 -2.22
N GLN A 19 9.79 -26.56 -2.74
CA GLN A 19 10.76 -27.64 -2.95
C GLN A 19 11.14 -28.33 -1.64
N TRP A 20 11.25 -27.58 -0.54
CA TRP A 20 11.54 -28.10 0.79
C TRP A 20 10.30 -28.61 1.55
N ARG A 21 9.11 -28.62 0.93
CA ARG A 21 7.83 -28.95 1.56
C ARG A 21 7.64 -28.26 2.92
N SER A 22 8.16 -27.03 3.06
CA SER A 22 8.20 -26.33 4.35
C SER A 22 6.80 -25.98 4.88
N PHE A 23 5.79 -26.00 4.02
CA PHE A 23 4.39 -25.75 4.40
C PHE A 23 3.73 -26.91 5.14
N GLU A 24 4.21 -28.14 4.93
CA GLU A 24 3.70 -29.38 5.54
C GLU A 24 4.46 -29.74 6.83
N ALA A 25 5.56 -29.03 7.12
CA ALA A 25 6.42 -29.30 8.26
C ALA A 25 5.78 -28.87 9.59
N GLU A 26 5.76 -29.76 10.58
CA GLU A 26 5.26 -29.46 11.93
C GLU A 26 6.17 -28.50 12.70
N LYS A 27 7.48 -28.54 12.41
CA LYS A 27 8.49 -27.65 12.99
C LYS A 27 9.45 -27.21 11.90
N THR A 28 9.66 -25.90 11.78
CA THR A 28 10.67 -25.34 10.88
C THR A 28 11.08 -23.96 11.36
N ASN A 29 12.36 -23.63 11.22
CA ASN A 29 12.92 -22.30 11.52
C ASN A 29 13.09 -21.44 10.26
N ILE A 30 12.78 -21.97 9.07
CA ILE A 30 13.02 -21.26 7.81
C ILE A 30 12.13 -20.02 7.71
N PHE A 31 10.89 -20.12 8.19
CA PHE A 31 9.95 -19.01 8.22
C PHE A 31 10.47 -17.88 9.12
N ASP A 32 10.98 -18.21 10.31
CA ASP A 32 11.54 -17.21 11.23
C ASP A 32 12.77 -16.52 10.63
N ARG A 33 13.64 -17.26 9.95
CA ARG A 33 14.81 -16.69 9.25
C ARG A 33 14.39 -15.72 8.14
N ILE A 34 13.41 -16.11 7.32
CA ILE A 34 12.88 -15.24 6.25
C ILE A 34 12.22 -13.99 6.85
N VAL A 35 11.37 -14.18 7.86
CA VAL A 35 10.68 -13.10 8.59
C VAL A 35 11.69 -12.13 9.19
N HIS A 36 12.75 -12.63 9.80
CA HIS A 36 13.81 -11.80 10.37
C HIS A 36 14.54 -11.01 9.30
N GLN A 37 14.87 -11.63 8.17
CA GLN A 37 15.57 -10.96 7.07
C GLN A 37 14.72 -9.86 6.41
N ILE A 38 13.42 -10.11 6.20
CA ILE A 38 12.49 -9.09 5.69
C ILE A 38 12.41 -7.93 6.69
N ARG A 39 12.28 -8.24 7.98
CA ARG A 39 12.21 -7.22 9.05
C ARG A 39 13.45 -6.34 9.07
N SER A 40 14.62 -6.94 9.14
CA SER A 40 15.89 -6.20 9.24
C SER A 40 16.13 -5.34 8.00
N SER A 41 15.71 -5.82 6.82
CA SER A 41 15.82 -5.06 5.58
C SER A 41 14.88 -3.84 5.58
N ILE A 42 13.62 -4.00 6.00
CA ILE A 42 12.66 -2.88 6.13
C ILE A 42 13.13 -1.87 7.18
N GLU A 43 13.69 -2.33 8.30
CA GLU A 43 14.22 -1.47 9.37
C GLU A 43 15.49 -0.72 8.97
N LYS A 44 16.28 -1.27 8.05
CA LYS A 44 17.45 -0.57 7.51
C LYS A 44 17.07 0.52 6.51
N SER A 45 15.96 0.35 5.80
CA SER A 45 15.55 1.23 4.69
C SER A 45 14.34 2.11 5.02
N GLN A 46 14.17 2.54 6.28
CA GLN A 46 12.96 3.27 6.69
C GLN A 46 12.76 4.60 5.97
N ASP A 47 13.84 5.28 5.58
CA ASP A 47 13.79 6.58 4.91
C ASP A 47 13.85 6.48 3.38
N ASP A 48 14.07 5.28 2.82
CA ASP A 48 14.18 5.07 1.38
C ASP A 48 12.87 4.54 0.79
N THR A 49 12.10 5.44 0.18
CA THR A 49 10.83 5.11 -0.50
C THR A 49 11.01 4.06 -1.60
N ARG A 50 12.14 4.01 -2.30
CA ARG A 50 12.39 3.01 -3.36
C ARG A 50 12.55 1.61 -2.78
N GLU A 51 13.30 1.49 -1.68
CA GLU A 51 13.46 0.20 -1.00
C GLU A 51 12.17 -0.24 -0.32
N LEU A 52 11.43 0.67 0.32
CA LEU A 52 10.13 0.33 0.92
C LEU A 52 9.12 -0.15 -0.13
N THR A 53 9.06 0.50 -1.29
CA THR A 53 8.16 0.07 -2.39
C THR A 53 8.59 -1.28 -2.97
N TYR A 54 9.89 -1.55 -3.08
CA TYR A 54 10.39 -2.89 -3.43
C TYR A 54 9.97 -3.97 -2.42
N TRP A 55 10.15 -3.73 -1.12
CA TRP A 55 9.76 -4.68 -0.07
C TRP A 55 8.26 -4.86 0.04
N LEU A 56 7.48 -3.81 -0.26
CA LEU A 56 6.02 -3.88 -0.37
C LEU A 56 5.60 -4.82 -1.50
N THR A 57 6.15 -4.67 -2.71
CA THR A 57 5.84 -5.56 -3.84
C THR A 57 6.31 -6.98 -3.56
N THR A 58 7.52 -7.15 -3.03
CA THR A 58 8.09 -8.48 -2.72
C THR A 58 7.26 -9.22 -1.68
N SER A 59 6.90 -8.57 -0.58
CA SER A 59 6.11 -9.17 0.51
C SER A 59 4.67 -9.45 0.08
N SER A 60 4.05 -8.55 -0.69
CA SER A 60 2.68 -8.75 -1.21
C SER A 60 2.61 -9.85 -2.26
N THR A 61 3.61 -9.95 -3.15
CA THR A 61 3.73 -11.04 -4.12
C THR A 61 3.92 -12.37 -3.42
N LEU A 62 4.81 -12.44 -2.43
CA LEU A 62 5.01 -13.66 -1.64
C LEU A 62 3.74 -14.07 -0.89
N LEU A 63 3.05 -13.12 -0.26
CA LEU A 63 1.78 -13.37 0.42
C LEU A 63 0.70 -13.89 -0.55
N TYR A 64 0.62 -13.32 -1.75
CA TYR A 64 -0.30 -13.77 -2.79
C TYR A 64 0.01 -15.20 -3.24
N LEU A 65 1.29 -15.52 -3.48
CA LEU A 65 1.71 -16.87 -3.85
C LEU A 65 1.34 -17.87 -2.75
N LEU A 66 1.61 -17.56 -1.48
CA LEU A 66 1.20 -18.41 -0.35
C LEU A 66 -0.32 -18.59 -0.28
N GLN A 67 -1.09 -17.55 -0.58
CA GLN A 67 -2.55 -17.62 -0.61
C GLN A 67 -3.07 -18.55 -1.71
N SER A 68 -2.42 -18.56 -2.86
CA SER A 68 -2.81 -19.40 -4.00
C SER A 68 -2.47 -20.89 -3.80
N THR A 69 -1.46 -21.21 -3.00
CA THR A 69 -0.95 -22.59 -2.86
C THR A 69 -1.53 -23.32 -1.64
N LEU A 70 -1.84 -22.58 -0.57
CA LEU A 70 -2.23 -23.18 0.70
C LEU A 70 -3.75 -23.32 0.80
N LYS A 71 -4.21 -24.54 1.12
CA LYS A 71 -5.58 -24.82 1.52
C LYS A 71 -5.76 -24.28 2.94
N PHE A 72 -6.11 -23.01 3.07
CA PHE A 72 -6.63 -22.51 4.34
C PHE A 72 -8.01 -23.11 4.49
N SER A 73 -8.17 -24.10 5.36
CA SER A 73 -9.51 -24.55 5.76
C SER A 73 -10.22 -23.39 6.44
N ASN A 74 -10.92 -22.57 5.65
CA ASN A 74 -11.91 -21.62 6.15
C ASN A 74 -13.22 -22.38 6.38
N THR A 75 -13.18 -23.46 7.18
CA THR A 75 -14.37 -24.01 7.81
C THR A 75 -14.61 -23.29 9.12
N ASN A 76 -14.97 -22.00 9.04
CA ASN A 76 -15.59 -21.28 10.14
C ASN A 76 -16.90 -20.68 9.63
N ASN A 77 -17.89 -21.57 9.56
CA ASN A 77 -19.29 -21.39 9.93
C ASN A 77 -20.03 -20.14 9.41
N ALA A 78 -21.02 -20.43 8.56
CA ALA A 78 -22.30 -19.74 8.59
C ALA A 78 -22.78 -19.53 10.05
N ALA A 79 -23.39 -18.37 10.30
CA ALA A 79 -23.91 -17.87 11.58
C ALA A 79 -22.92 -17.06 12.45
N SER A 80 -22.73 -15.78 12.11
CA SER A 80 -23.02 -14.69 13.07
C SER A 80 -23.01 -13.34 12.34
N ARG A 81 -24.20 -12.89 11.92
CA ARG A 81 -24.47 -11.46 11.80
C ARG A 81 -24.51 -10.92 13.22
N ARG A 82 -23.48 -10.19 13.66
CA ARG A 82 -23.61 -9.17 14.71
C ARG A 82 -22.48 -8.15 14.59
N ASN A 83 -22.89 -6.90 14.50
CA ASN A 83 -22.10 -5.67 14.47
C ASN A 83 -20.87 -5.71 15.39
N ILE A 84 -19.68 -5.52 14.82
CA ILE A 84 -18.59 -4.77 15.47
C ILE A 84 -17.91 -3.91 14.41
N SER A 85 -18.04 -2.61 14.58
CA SER A 85 -17.25 -1.57 13.92
C SER A 85 -15.77 -1.72 14.29
N SER A 86 -14.94 -2.15 13.35
CA SER A 86 -13.48 -2.05 13.44
C SER A 86 -12.92 -1.82 12.05
N GLN A 87 -11.87 -1.00 11.99
CA GLN A 87 -11.29 -0.40 10.80
C GLN A 87 -11.10 -1.39 9.64
N ALA A 88 -11.58 -0.99 8.46
CA ALA A 88 -11.51 -1.77 7.23
C ALA A 88 -10.05 -1.98 6.79
N THR A 89 -9.46 -3.09 7.21
CA THR A 89 -8.19 -3.60 6.66
C THR A 89 -8.40 -4.05 5.23
N LEU A 90 -7.54 -3.52 4.34
CA LEU A 90 -7.69 -3.61 2.88
C LEU A 90 -7.61 -5.05 2.35
N PHE A 91 -7.11 -5.99 3.15
CA PHE A 91 -6.85 -7.38 2.76
C PHE A 91 -7.95 -8.36 3.17
N GLY A 92 -8.88 -7.99 4.07
CA GLY A 92 -10.03 -8.85 4.40
C GLY A 92 -10.97 -9.08 3.21
N ARG A 93 -11.03 -8.13 2.26
CA ARG A 93 -11.89 -8.23 1.05
C ARG A 93 -11.23 -8.95 -0.13
N LEU A 94 -9.92 -9.08 -0.19
CA LEU A 94 -9.24 -9.78 -1.29
C LEU A 94 -9.46 -11.30 -1.22
N ALA A 95 -9.79 -11.84 -0.05
CA ALA A 95 -10.07 -13.26 0.14
C ALA A 95 -11.48 -13.72 -0.31
N GLN A 96 -12.39 -12.79 -0.65
CA GLN A 96 -13.78 -13.13 -1.04
C GLN A 96 -14.13 -12.82 -2.52
N GLY A 97 -13.21 -12.23 -3.29
CA GLY A 97 -13.54 -11.65 -4.60
C GLY A 97 -13.30 -12.51 -5.84
N MET A 98 -12.88 -13.77 -5.73
CA MET A 98 -12.49 -14.59 -6.90
C MET A 98 -12.98 -16.04 -6.85
N GLN A 99 -14.15 -16.32 -6.28
CA GLN A 99 -14.85 -17.57 -6.58
C GLN A 99 -15.64 -17.35 -7.88
N SER A 100 -15.13 -17.88 -8.99
CA SER A 100 -15.90 -18.08 -10.21
C SER A 100 -17.12 -18.94 -9.90
N SER A 101 -18.31 -18.43 -10.22
CA SER A 101 -19.57 -19.15 -10.16
C SER A 101 -19.55 -20.30 -11.16
N SER A 102 -19.21 -21.52 -10.73
CA SER A 102 -19.56 -22.72 -11.49
C SER A 102 -20.95 -23.16 -11.04
N MET A 103 -21.97 -22.86 -11.85
CA MET A 103 -23.26 -23.50 -11.73
C MET A 103 -23.08 -25.01 -11.92
N SER A 104 -23.25 -25.77 -10.84
CA SER A 104 -23.31 -27.22 -10.87
C SER A 104 -24.69 -27.65 -11.36
N LEU A 105 -24.77 -28.02 -12.65
CA LEU A 105 -25.85 -28.86 -13.16
C LEU A 105 -25.32 -30.29 -13.22
N GLU A 106 -25.99 -31.18 -12.49
CA GLU A 106 -25.75 -32.62 -12.49
C GLU A 106 -25.83 -33.19 -13.91
N THR A 107 -24.89 -34.04 -14.30
CA THR A 107 -25.19 -35.25 -15.09
C THR A 107 -24.07 -36.28 -15.02
N SER A 108 -24.54 -37.51 -14.92
CA SER A 108 -23.91 -38.83 -14.79
C SER A 108 -22.96 -39.26 -15.92
N SER A 109 -21.99 -40.11 -15.53
CA SER A 109 -21.42 -41.29 -16.22
C SER A 109 -20.52 -41.14 -17.46
N GLY A 110 -19.37 -41.84 -17.39
CA GLY A 110 -18.90 -42.70 -18.48
C GLY A 110 -17.69 -42.24 -19.28
N TYR A 111 -16.53 -42.88 -19.01
CA TYR A 111 -15.48 -43.26 -19.96
C TYR A 111 -14.90 -42.20 -20.93
N SER A 112 -13.65 -41.78 -20.71
CA SER A 112 -12.56 -41.82 -21.71
C SER A 112 -11.28 -41.17 -21.14
N GLY A 113 -10.14 -41.82 -21.34
CA GLY A 113 -8.84 -41.25 -21.06
C GLY A 113 -8.50 -40.13 -22.06
N VAL A 114 -8.28 -38.93 -21.55
CA VAL A 114 -7.44 -37.90 -22.16
C VAL A 114 -6.71 -37.22 -21.03
N VAL A 115 -5.38 -37.17 -21.15
CA VAL A 115 -4.47 -36.41 -20.30
C VAL A 115 -4.84 -34.93 -20.39
N GLY A 116 -5.73 -34.50 -19.52
CA GLY A 116 -6.07 -33.10 -19.27
C GLY A 116 -5.30 -32.63 -18.05
N ILE A 117 -4.49 -31.59 -18.23
CA ILE A 117 -3.75 -30.90 -17.17
C ILE A 117 -4.69 -30.65 -15.98
N SER A 118 -4.43 -31.35 -14.88
CA SER A 118 -5.14 -31.21 -13.62
C SER A 118 -4.85 -29.83 -13.01
N ASN A 119 -5.67 -28.84 -13.35
CA ASN A 119 -5.73 -27.54 -12.67
C ASN A 119 -6.32 -27.62 -11.24
N ASN A 120 -6.35 -28.82 -10.67
CA ASN A 120 -6.52 -29.06 -9.24
C ASN A 120 -5.19 -29.62 -8.70
N GLN A 121 -4.10 -28.84 -8.78
CA GLN A 121 -2.96 -29.08 -7.89
C GLN A 121 -3.55 -29.12 -6.49
N GLU A 122 -3.47 -30.29 -5.85
CA GLU A 122 -3.95 -30.53 -4.50
C GLU A 122 -3.40 -29.43 -3.60
N MET A 123 -4.23 -28.44 -3.26
CA MET A 123 -3.80 -27.34 -2.42
C MET A 123 -3.21 -27.93 -1.13
N VAL A 124 -2.04 -27.42 -0.75
CA VAL A 124 -1.23 -28.01 0.32
C VAL A 124 -1.89 -27.74 1.67
N GLU A 125 -2.02 -28.77 2.51
CA GLU A 125 -2.51 -28.62 3.88
C GLU A 125 -1.43 -27.94 4.75
N ALA A 126 -1.64 -26.65 5.02
CA ALA A 126 -0.68 -25.84 5.76
C ALA A 126 -0.67 -26.21 7.25
N LYS A 127 0.50 -26.54 7.81
CA LYS A 127 0.69 -26.67 9.27
C LYS A 127 0.81 -25.30 9.95
N TYR A 128 0.73 -25.30 11.28
CA TYR A 128 0.76 -24.09 12.12
C TYR A 128 1.90 -23.10 11.79
N PRO A 129 3.17 -23.52 11.56
CA PRO A 129 4.24 -22.60 11.21
C PRO A 129 3.99 -21.81 9.92
N ALA A 130 3.35 -22.42 8.91
CA ALA A 130 3.00 -21.76 7.67
C ALA A 130 1.86 -20.73 7.84
N LEU A 131 0.92 -21.00 8.75
CA LEU A 131 -0.15 -20.07 9.10
C LEU A 131 0.43 -18.81 9.79
N LEU A 132 1.34 -18.99 10.75
CA LEU A 132 2.05 -17.88 11.40
C LEU A 132 2.87 -17.09 10.39
N PHE A 133 3.59 -17.76 9.51
CA PHE A 133 4.37 -17.10 8.46
C PHE A 133 3.51 -16.20 7.57
N LYS A 134 2.34 -16.67 7.15
CA LYS A 134 1.36 -15.85 6.41
C LYS A 134 0.94 -14.62 7.21
N GLN A 135 0.62 -14.77 8.50
CA GLN A 135 0.21 -13.65 9.35
C GLN A 135 1.33 -12.61 9.48
N HIS A 136 2.58 -13.05 9.66
CA HIS A 136 3.73 -12.15 9.69
C HIS A 136 3.93 -11.41 8.37
N LEU A 137 3.79 -12.07 7.23
CA LEU A 137 3.88 -11.41 5.92
C LEU A 137 2.76 -10.38 5.73
N ALA A 138 1.53 -10.68 6.13
CA ALA A 138 0.43 -9.72 6.09
C ALA A 138 0.74 -8.48 6.96
N ALA A 139 1.24 -8.68 8.18
CA ALA A 139 1.65 -7.59 9.05
C ALA A 139 2.79 -6.74 8.46
N TYR A 140 3.75 -7.34 7.76
CA TYR A 140 4.80 -6.57 7.07
C TYR A 140 4.27 -5.75 5.91
N VAL A 141 3.37 -6.30 5.09
CA VAL A 141 2.72 -5.54 4.02
C VAL A 141 2.01 -4.32 4.58
N GLU A 142 1.27 -4.48 5.69
CA GLU A 142 0.61 -3.36 6.37
C GLU A 142 1.61 -2.35 6.96
N LYS A 143 2.66 -2.82 7.63
CA LYS A 143 3.71 -1.98 8.21
C LYS A 143 4.41 -1.16 7.13
N THR A 144 4.87 -1.79 6.05
CA THR A 144 5.57 -1.13 4.94
C THR A 144 4.65 -0.15 4.21
N TYR A 145 3.38 -0.52 3.98
CA TYR A 145 2.39 0.41 3.42
C TYR A 145 2.21 1.65 4.31
N GLY A 146 2.09 1.45 5.62
CA GLY A 146 2.01 2.54 6.60
C GLY A 146 3.23 3.44 6.56
N MET A 147 4.43 2.87 6.54
CA MET A 147 5.69 3.61 6.46
C MET A 147 5.77 4.50 5.22
N ILE A 148 5.47 3.96 4.02
CA ILE A 148 5.51 4.75 2.77
C ILE A 148 4.52 5.92 2.86
N ARG A 149 3.29 5.65 3.33
CA ARG A 149 2.27 6.67 3.49
C ARG A 149 2.71 7.76 4.46
N ASP A 150 3.25 7.38 5.60
CA ASP A 150 3.57 8.30 6.68
C ASP A 150 4.86 9.09 6.36
N ASN A 151 5.81 8.49 5.64
CA ASN A 151 6.95 9.20 5.06
C ASN A 151 6.50 10.27 4.07
N LEU A 152 5.62 9.93 3.12
CA LEU A 152 5.12 10.90 2.16
C LEU A 152 4.36 12.05 2.84
N LYS A 153 3.53 11.76 3.86
CA LYS A 153 2.89 12.80 4.67
C LYS A 153 3.91 13.68 5.38
N LYS A 154 4.95 13.08 5.99
CA LYS A 154 6.02 13.78 6.69
C LYS A 154 6.79 14.72 5.75
N GLU A 155 7.05 14.32 4.51
CA GLU A 155 7.69 15.17 3.51
C GLU A 155 6.78 16.31 3.01
N ILE A 156 5.49 16.04 2.83
CA ILE A 156 4.51 17.02 2.32
C ILE A 156 4.14 18.06 3.39
N ASN A 157 4.00 17.66 4.65
CA ASN A 157 3.52 18.50 5.75
C ASN A 157 4.25 19.86 5.90
N PRO A 158 5.60 19.93 5.94
CA PRO A 158 6.29 21.22 6.03
C PRO A 158 6.02 22.12 4.82
N LEU A 159 5.95 21.54 3.60
CA LEU A 159 5.66 22.28 2.38
C LEU A 159 4.23 22.83 2.40
N LEU A 160 3.26 22.04 2.85
CA LEU A 160 1.87 22.48 3.04
C LEU A 160 1.77 23.62 4.04
N ASN A 161 2.46 23.53 5.18
CA ASN A 161 2.45 24.59 6.19
C ASN A 161 3.00 25.90 5.63
N LEU A 162 4.03 25.85 4.79
CA LEU A 162 4.55 27.04 4.10
C LEU A 162 3.52 27.63 3.12
N CYS A 163 2.80 26.79 2.37
CA CYS A 163 1.70 27.23 1.49
C CYS A 163 0.55 27.88 2.28
N ILE A 164 0.20 27.29 3.43
CA ILE A 164 -0.90 27.72 4.30
C ILE A 164 -0.56 29.06 4.97
N HIS A 165 0.65 29.19 5.53
CA HIS A 165 1.04 30.34 6.33
C HIS A 165 1.59 31.52 5.53
N ALA A 166 1.73 31.40 4.21
CA ALA A 166 2.16 32.49 3.34
C ALA A 166 1.42 33.81 3.68
N PRO A 167 2.13 34.88 4.09
CA PRO A 167 1.50 36.14 4.46
C PRO A 167 0.72 36.70 3.27
N ARG A 168 -0.61 36.70 3.36
CA ARG A 168 -1.44 37.36 2.36
C ARG A 168 -1.26 38.87 2.48
N PRO A 169 -1.33 39.63 1.37
CA PRO A 169 -1.30 41.08 1.45
C PRO A 169 -2.48 41.53 2.31
N THR A 170 -2.17 41.96 3.53
CA THR A 170 -3.12 42.66 4.39
C THR A 170 -3.73 43.76 3.55
N ARG A 171 -5.05 43.77 3.41
CA ARG A 171 -5.76 44.83 2.70
C ARG A 171 -5.52 46.12 3.47
N ALA A 172 -4.47 46.85 3.10
CA ALA A 172 -4.12 48.12 3.71
C ALA A 172 -5.32 49.05 3.52
N ARG A 173 -6.03 49.33 4.62
CA ARG A 173 -6.93 50.47 4.68
C ARG A 173 -6.05 51.72 4.53
N ASN A 174 -6.22 52.37 3.39
CA ASN A 174 -6.00 53.81 3.15
C ASN A 174 -4.65 54.39 3.60
N LEU A 175 -3.66 54.39 2.70
CA LEU A 175 -2.87 55.60 2.46
C LEU A 175 -2.28 55.60 1.03
N ARG A 176 -2.54 56.68 0.31
CA ARG A 176 -2.04 56.96 -1.04
C ARG A 176 -0.52 57.10 -0.98
N ASP A 177 0.22 56.09 -1.45
CA ASP A 177 1.57 56.13 -2.07
C ASP A 177 2.40 54.85 -1.83
N VAL A 178 1.95 53.67 -2.30
CA VAL A 178 2.80 52.45 -2.30
C VAL A 178 2.44 51.48 -3.45
N THR A 179 2.03 51.96 -4.63
CA THR A 179 1.51 51.07 -5.70
C THR A 179 2.59 50.25 -6.43
N LYS A 180 3.85 50.73 -6.50
CA LYS A 180 4.94 50.00 -7.18
C LYS A 180 5.64 48.95 -6.30
N SER A 181 5.81 49.20 -5.00
CA SER A 181 6.46 48.27 -4.06
C SER A 181 5.54 47.12 -3.61
N ILE A 182 4.24 47.38 -3.46
CA ILE A 182 3.26 46.34 -3.11
C ILE A 182 3.14 45.30 -4.23
N HIS A 183 3.15 45.70 -5.50
CA HIS A 183 3.00 44.76 -6.62
C HIS A 183 4.22 43.83 -6.78
N LEU A 184 5.45 44.31 -6.55
CA LEU A 184 6.63 43.44 -6.57
C LEU A 184 6.66 42.45 -5.41
N THR A 185 6.21 42.87 -4.22
CA THR A 185 6.18 41.99 -3.03
C THR A 185 5.03 40.99 -3.06
N THR A 186 3.92 41.26 -3.76
CA THR A 186 2.84 40.27 -3.97
C THR A 186 3.19 39.24 -5.04
N THR A 187 3.81 39.66 -6.15
CA THR A 187 4.26 38.75 -7.21
C THR A 187 5.32 37.77 -6.71
N THR A 188 6.33 38.24 -5.97
CA THR A 188 7.37 37.36 -5.38
C THR A 188 6.83 36.37 -4.33
N LYS A 189 5.80 36.75 -3.57
CA LYS A 189 5.16 35.88 -2.56
C LYS A 189 4.23 34.82 -3.17
N GLN A 190 3.49 35.17 -4.22
CA GLN A 190 2.74 34.19 -5.01
C GLN A 190 3.69 33.18 -5.67
N GLN A 191 4.84 33.64 -6.15
CA GLN A 191 5.87 32.80 -6.72
C GLN A 191 6.49 31.85 -5.70
N ALA A 192 6.68 32.28 -4.44
CA ALA A 192 7.14 31.40 -3.36
C ALA A 192 6.12 30.29 -3.01
N SER A 193 4.82 30.61 -2.91
CA SER A 193 3.76 29.61 -2.68
C SER A 193 3.63 28.63 -3.86
N TYR A 194 3.76 29.13 -5.08
CA TYR A 194 3.80 28.31 -6.29
C TYR A 194 4.97 27.32 -6.26
N VAL A 195 6.18 27.76 -5.90
CA VAL A 195 7.36 26.89 -5.76
C VAL A 195 7.13 25.79 -4.72
N GLN A 196 6.50 26.10 -3.58
CA GLN A 196 6.18 25.09 -2.58
C GLN A 196 5.14 24.07 -3.07
N TRP A 197 4.14 24.51 -3.83
CA TRP A 197 3.18 23.60 -4.46
C TRP A 197 3.85 22.70 -5.50
N GLN A 198 4.76 23.24 -6.31
CA GLN A 198 5.56 22.44 -7.24
C GLN A 198 6.42 21.40 -6.50
N ASN A 199 7.01 21.75 -5.36
CA ASN A 199 7.74 20.78 -4.54
C ASN A 199 6.83 19.66 -4.02
N ILE A 200 5.59 19.96 -3.63
CA ILE A 200 4.61 18.94 -3.23
C ILE A 200 4.31 18.00 -4.40
N ILE A 201 4.06 18.55 -5.59
CA ILE A 201 3.83 17.76 -6.81
C ILE A 201 5.03 16.85 -7.08
N ASN A 202 6.25 17.38 -7.02
CA ASN A 202 7.47 16.60 -7.23
C ASN A 202 7.60 15.44 -6.23
N LYS A 203 7.23 15.63 -4.96
CA LYS A 203 7.24 14.55 -3.95
C LYS A 203 6.18 13.47 -4.22
N LEU A 204 5.00 13.87 -4.67
CA LEU A 204 3.94 12.96 -5.08
C LEU A 204 4.35 12.16 -6.31
N GLU A 205 4.91 12.83 -7.32
CA GLU A 205 5.37 12.23 -8.57
C GLU A 205 6.56 11.29 -8.36
N HIS A 206 7.53 11.68 -7.53
CA HIS A 206 8.63 10.82 -7.15
C HIS A 206 8.14 9.52 -6.49
N THR A 207 7.21 9.62 -5.53
CA THR A 207 6.62 8.44 -4.90
C THR A 207 5.86 7.57 -5.90
N LEU A 208 5.06 8.19 -6.79
CA LEU A 208 4.33 7.46 -7.84
C LEU A 208 5.29 6.70 -8.76
N THR A 209 6.38 7.36 -9.17
CA THR A 209 7.42 6.78 -10.02
C THR A 209 8.08 5.59 -9.32
N CYS A 210 8.44 5.72 -8.03
CA CYS A 210 8.99 4.62 -7.25
C CYS A 210 8.03 3.43 -7.15
N MET A 211 6.73 3.68 -6.99
CA MET A 211 5.71 2.62 -6.96
C MET A 211 5.54 1.96 -8.33
N ALA A 212 5.63 2.71 -9.42
CA ALA A 212 5.54 2.19 -10.78
C ALA A 212 6.77 1.35 -11.16
N GLU A 213 7.98 1.85 -10.90
CA GLU A 213 9.24 1.14 -11.14
C GLU A 213 9.36 -0.17 -10.37
N ASN A 214 8.77 -0.25 -9.17
CA ASN A 214 8.75 -1.45 -8.34
C ASN A 214 7.49 -2.31 -8.56
N HIS A 215 6.73 -2.07 -9.64
CA HIS A 215 5.53 -2.84 -10.01
C HIS A 215 4.52 -3.03 -8.86
N VAL A 216 4.34 -2.00 -8.04
CA VAL A 216 3.38 -2.04 -6.93
C VAL A 216 1.95 -2.17 -7.52
N PRO A 217 1.12 -3.10 -7.03
CA PRO A 217 -0.25 -3.27 -7.54
C PRO A 217 -1.05 -1.96 -7.53
N SER A 218 -1.73 -1.66 -8.63
CA SER A 218 -2.47 -0.40 -8.84
C SER A 218 -3.51 -0.11 -7.75
N MET A 219 -4.15 -1.15 -7.20
CA MET A 219 -5.08 -1.04 -6.08
C MET A 219 -4.42 -0.43 -4.83
N ILE A 220 -3.16 -0.80 -4.55
CA ILE A 220 -2.39 -0.30 -3.40
C ILE A 220 -1.99 1.15 -3.66
N THR A 221 -1.43 1.44 -4.84
CA THR A 221 -1.07 2.80 -5.26
C THR A 221 -2.26 3.76 -5.17
N ARG A 222 -3.41 3.38 -5.74
CA ARG A 222 -4.64 4.19 -5.69
C ARG A 222 -5.08 4.49 -4.26
N LYS A 223 -5.05 3.49 -3.37
CA LYS A 223 -5.45 3.67 -1.97
C LYS A 223 -4.48 4.57 -1.21
N LEU A 224 -3.18 4.46 -1.47
CA LEU A 224 -2.16 5.32 -0.86
C LEU A 224 -2.39 6.78 -1.24
N PHE A 225 -2.52 7.08 -2.53
CA PHE A 225 -2.75 8.46 -2.98
C PHE A 225 -4.09 9.01 -2.51
N HIS A 226 -5.15 8.19 -2.47
CA HIS A 226 -6.42 8.61 -1.88
C HIS A 226 -6.27 9.05 -0.41
N GLN A 227 -5.51 8.30 0.40
CA GLN A 227 -5.25 8.66 1.80
C GLN A 227 -4.39 9.93 1.92
N VAL A 228 -3.42 10.11 1.03
CA VAL A 228 -2.56 11.31 1.02
C VAL A 228 -3.34 12.55 0.60
N PHE A 229 -4.14 12.48 -0.46
CA PHE A 229 -5.00 13.59 -0.88
C PHE A 229 -6.07 13.93 0.16
N SER A 230 -6.67 12.91 0.80
CA SER A 230 -7.58 13.12 1.93
C SER A 230 -6.88 13.87 3.08
N TYR A 231 -5.64 13.49 3.41
CA TYR A 231 -4.83 14.21 4.39
C TYR A 231 -4.55 15.66 3.99
N ILE A 232 -4.11 15.90 2.75
CA ILE A 232 -3.89 17.27 2.22
C ILE A 232 -5.17 18.10 2.35
N ASN A 233 -6.31 17.54 1.94
CA ASN A 233 -7.60 18.22 2.00
C ASN A 233 -7.99 18.61 3.44
N VAL A 234 -7.82 17.70 4.39
CA VAL A 234 -8.08 17.98 5.82
C VAL A 234 -7.16 19.10 6.33
N GLN A 235 -5.87 19.08 6.00
CA GLN A 235 -4.94 20.14 6.41
C GLN A 235 -5.33 21.51 5.84
N LEU A 236 -5.66 21.56 4.56
CA LEU A 236 -6.09 22.80 3.90
C LEU A 236 -7.43 23.30 4.47
N PHE A 237 -8.41 22.41 4.67
CA PHE A 237 -9.70 22.77 5.22
C PHE A 237 -9.60 23.29 6.66
N ASN A 238 -8.83 22.62 7.51
CA ASN A 238 -8.58 23.08 8.88
C ASN A 238 -7.93 24.47 8.89
N SER A 239 -7.03 24.72 7.94
CA SER A 239 -6.37 26.02 7.81
C SER A 239 -7.32 27.13 7.37
N LEU A 240 -8.31 26.83 6.52
CA LEU A 240 -9.37 27.76 6.16
C LEU A 240 -10.26 28.11 7.36
N LEU A 241 -10.66 27.10 8.16
CA LEU A 241 -11.50 27.32 9.34
C LEU A 241 -10.83 28.20 10.40
N LEU A 242 -9.51 28.04 10.59
CA LEU A 242 -8.75 28.80 11.57
C LEU A 242 -8.45 30.24 11.12
N ARG A 243 -8.54 30.54 9.83
CA ARG A 243 -8.22 31.86 9.26
C ARG A 243 -9.45 32.46 8.58
N ARG A 244 -10.28 33.17 9.35
CA ARG A 244 -11.47 33.91 8.84
C ARG A 244 -11.17 34.84 7.67
N GLU A 245 -9.93 35.32 7.55
CA GLU A 245 -9.44 36.14 6.42
C GLU A 245 -9.34 35.37 5.08
N CYS A 246 -9.49 34.03 5.10
CA CYS A 246 -9.43 33.20 3.90
C CYS A 246 -10.78 32.99 3.21
N CYS A 247 -11.88 33.42 3.83
CA CYS A 247 -13.23 33.35 3.28
C CYS A 247 -13.64 34.75 2.82
N SER A 248 -13.38 35.07 1.55
CA SER A 248 -13.77 36.33 0.90
C SER A 248 -15.01 36.17 0.04
#